data_AF-A0A6C2U8J6-F1
#
_entry.id   AF-A0A6C2U8J6-F1
#
_cell.length_a   1.000
_cell.length_b   1.000
_cell.length_c   1.000
_cell.angle_alpha   90.00
_cell.angle_beta   90.00
_cell.angle_gamma   90.00
#
_symmetry.space_group_name_H-M   'P 1'
#
loop_
_entity.id
_entity.type
_entity.pdbx_description
1 polymer ?
#
loop_
_entity_poly.entity_id
_entity_poly.type
_entity_poly.pdbx_seq_one_letter_code
_entity_poly.pdbx_strand_id
1 'polypeptide(L)'
;MPDESWSMDGLRMATLNQAVREAFGELKTVAKQHPEVKFKVRVIAFSDGARWHIGPDPVDPEQLSWEDLTAQTMTSTGAAVKMLAESVTMDKMPRKGFPPVMVLLSDGDNTDGKAYDDAIEQLDREVWGAKAVRLSIGIGDEYDRKQLEKFTNHPEVGVLEAKNTVDLANYIQYALVTATLSVNF
;
A
#
# COMPACT_ATOMS: atom_id res chain seq x y z
N MET A 1 -1.96 1.12 0.63
CA MET A 1 -2.81 2.28 0.32
C MET A 1 -3.88 1.81 -0.64
N PRO A 2 -5.01 1.32 -0.12
CA PRO A 2 -6.15 0.93 -0.94
C PRO A 2 -6.93 2.14 -1.45
N ASP A 3 -7.28 2.07 -2.74
CA ASP A 3 -8.22 2.94 -3.41
C ASP A 3 -9.65 2.57 -3.01
N GLU A 4 -10.40 3.55 -2.51
CA GLU A 4 -11.83 3.43 -2.19
C GLU A 4 -12.68 4.34 -3.08
N SER A 5 -12.22 4.73 -4.27
CA SER A 5 -13.00 5.53 -5.22
C SER A 5 -14.14 4.76 -5.88
N TRP A 6 -15.00 5.47 -6.63
CA TRP A 6 -16.14 4.90 -7.33
C TRP A 6 -15.76 3.81 -8.35
N SER A 7 -14.60 3.96 -9.01
CA SER A 7 -14.14 2.97 -10.01
C SER A 7 -13.81 1.60 -9.39
N MET A 8 -13.65 1.56 -8.06
CA MET A 8 -13.44 0.36 -7.28
C MET A 8 -14.74 -0.32 -6.83
N ASP A 9 -15.93 0.22 -7.13
CA ASP A 9 -17.20 -0.31 -6.63
C ASP A 9 -17.49 -1.78 -7.05
N GLY A 10 -18.37 -2.43 -6.29
CA GLY A 10 -18.84 -3.79 -6.58
C GLY A 10 -17.75 -4.86 -6.38
N LEU A 11 -17.50 -5.64 -7.44
CA LEU A 11 -16.62 -6.81 -7.35
C LEU A 11 -15.17 -6.43 -7.00
N ARG A 12 -14.67 -5.30 -7.51
CA ARG A 12 -13.30 -4.84 -7.23
C ARG A 12 -13.11 -4.55 -5.73
N MET A 13 -14.05 -3.84 -5.11
CA MET A 13 -14.02 -3.55 -3.66
C MET A 13 -14.16 -4.82 -2.83
N ALA A 14 -15.08 -5.72 -3.21
CA ALA A 14 -15.26 -6.99 -2.53
C ALA A 14 -13.98 -7.84 -2.58
N THR A 15 -13.35 -7.92 -3.75
CA THR A 15 -12.06 -8.60 -3.95
C THR A 15 -10.94 -7.96 -3.13
N LEU A 16 -10.84 -6.62 -3.11
CA LEU A 16 -9.86 -5.89 -2.29
C LEU A 16 -10.04 -6.21 -0.80
N ASN A 17 -11.25 -6.05 -0.28
CA ASN A 17 -11.57 -6.29 1.12
C ASN A 17 -11.30 -7.74 1.55
N GLN A 18 -11.61 -8.71 0.69
CA GLN A 18 -11.31 -10.11 0.97
C GLN A 18 -9.78 -10.36 0.98
N ALA A 19 -9.07 -9.90 -0.06
CA ALA A 19 -7.63 -10.13 -0.18
C ALA A 19 -6.83 -9.51 0.96
N VAL A 20 -7.20 -8.31 1.43
CA VAL A 20 -6.54 -7.67 2.56
C VAL A 20 -6.74 -8.46 3.86
N ARG A 21 -7.97 -8.95 4.13
CA ARG A 21 -8.23 -9.81 5.29
C ARG A 21 -7.38 -11.07 5.29
N GLU A 22 -7.32 -11.75 4.15
CA GLU A 22 -6.52 -12.97 3.97
C GLU A 22 -5.03 -12.68 4.19
N ALA A 23 -4.51 -11.58 3.61
CA ALA A 23 -3.13 -11.19 3.78
C ALA A 23 -2.78 -10.79 5.22
N PHE A 24 -3.70 -10.15 5.94
CA PHE A 24 -3.51 -9.83 7.36
C PHE A 24 -3.52 -11.09 8.24
N GLY A 25 -4.36 -12.07 7.91
CA GLY A 25 -4.35 -13.38 8.57
C GLY A 25 -2.98 -14.06 8.44
N GLU A 26 -2.42 -14.06 7.23
CA GLU A 26 -1.11 -14.65 6.97
C GLU A 26 0.03 -13.87 7.64
N LEU A 27 -0.01 -12.53 7.59
CA LEU A 27 0.99 -11.70 8.26
C LEU A 27 1.05 -11.96 9.78
N LYS A 28 -0.10 -12.21 10.42
CA LYS A 28 -0.14 -12.62 11.84
C LYS A 28 0.56 -13.96 12.07
N THR A 29 0.35 -14.93 11.20
CA THR A 29 1.03 -16.24 11.24
C THR A 29 2.54 -16.07 11.10
N VAL A 30 2.99 -15.33 10.09
CA VAL A 30 4.41 -15.06 9.83
C VAL A 30 5.06 -14.32 10.98
N ALA A 31 4.41 -13.29 11.53
CA ALA A 31 4.94 -12.53 12.65
C ALA A 31 5.17 -13.39 13.90
N LYS A 32 4.33 -14.42 14.13
CA LYS A 32 4.54 -15.40 15.21
C LYS A 32 5.73 -16.33 14.96
N GLN A 33 5.99 -16.66 13.70
CA GLN A 33 7.09 -17.52 13.29
C GLN A 33 8.45 -16.79 13.30
N HIS A 34 8.43 -15.46 13.21
CA HIS A 34 9.60 -14.59 13.17
C HIS A 34 9.63 -13.58 14.34
N PRO A 35 9.71 -14.03 15.61
CA PRO A 35 9.70 -13.15 16.78
C PRO A 35 10.90 -12.18 16.84
N GLU A 36 11.97 -12.45 16.08
CA GLU A 36 13.12 -11.57 15.90
C GLU A 36 12.81 -10.33 15.05
N VAL A 37 11.73 -10.36 14.24
CA VAL A 37 11.32 -9.26 13.36
C VAL A 37 10.14 -8.50 13.98
N LYS A 38 10.30 -7.19 14.15
CA LYS A 38 9.22 -6.31 14.61
C LYS A 38 8.44 -5.76 13.44
N PHE A 39 7.41 -6.49 13.02
CA PHE A 39 6.46 -6.03 12.02
C PHE A 39 5.61 -4.88 12.56
N LYS A 40 5.39 -3.86 11.72
CA LYS A 40 4.55 -2.70 12.02
C LYS A 40 3.76 -2.33 10.76
N VAL A 41 2.46 -2.11 10.92
CA VAL A 41 1.56 -1.87 9.79
C VAL A 41 0.75 -0.60 10.00
N ARG A 42 0.55 0.13 8.90
CA ARG A 42 -0.37 1.25 8.77
C ARG A 42 -1.09 1.14 7.43
N VAL A 43 -2.30 1.67 7.34
CA VAL A 43 -3.11 1.69 6.12
C VAL A 43 -3.68 3.08 5.92
N ILE A 44 -3.40 3.66 4.76
CA ILE A 44 -4.03 4.89 4.27
C ILE A 44 -5.04 4.49 3.20
N ALA A 45 -6.33 4.69 3.44
CA ALA A 45 -7.37 4.57 2.41
C ALA A 45 -7.55 5.93 1.73
N PHE A 46 -7.89 5.94 0.45
CA PHE A 46 -8.03 7.18 -0.31
C PHE A 46 -9.14 7.15 -1.36
N SER A 47 -9.77 8.31 -1.56
CA SER A 47 -10.77 8.58 -2.61
C SER A 47 -10.72 10.08 -2.95
N ASP A 48 -11.64 10.92 -2.48
CA ASP A 48 -11.59 12.39 -2.66
C ASP A 48 -10.51 13.09 -1.81
N GLY A 49 -9.93 12.35 -0.88
CA GLY A 49 -8.77 12.68 -0.08
C GLY A 49 -8.12 11.41 0.44
N ALA A 50 -7.36 11.52 1.53
CA ALA A 50 -6.73 10.37 2.17
C ALA A 50 -6.94 10.39 3.68
N ARG A 51 -7.10 9.20 4.27
CA ARG A 51 -7.31 9.02 5.71
C ARG A 51 -6.59 7.78 6.21
N TRP A 52 -6.22 7.79 7.50
CA TRP A 52 -5.80 6.57 8.16
C TRP A 52 -7.01 5.64 8.28
N HIS A 53 -6.92 4.48 7.65
CA HIS A 53 -7.80 3.34 7.92
C HIS A 53 -7.26 2.52 9.10
N ILE A 54 -5.93 2.39 9.18
CA ILE A 54 -5.20 1.85 10.33
C ILE A 54 -4.01 2.79 10.59
N GLY A 55 -4.04 3.51 11.71
CA GLY A 55 -3.06 4.56 12.05
C GLY A 55 -3.69 5.65 12.92
N PRO A 56 -3.02 6.80 13.14
CA PRO A 56 -1.73 7.20 12.58
C PRO A 56 -0.53 6.43 13.18
N ASP A 57 -0.65 5.94 14.41
CA ASP A 57 0.39 5.15 15.06
C ASP A 57 0.41 3.72 14.47
N PRO A 58 1.60 3.16 14.21
CA PRO A 58 1.71 1.83 13.63
C PRO A 58 1.30 0.74 14.62
N VAL A 59 0.52 -0.22 14.15
CA VAL A 59 0.03 -1.34 14.95
C VAL A 59 0.85 -2.61 14.73
N ASP A 60 0.86 -3.50 15.72
CA ASP A 60 1.42 -4.84 15.59
C ASP A 60 0.48 -5.74 14.78
N PRO A 61 0.99 -6.79 14.09
CA PRO A 61 0.14 -7.71 13.33
C PRO A 61 -1.03 -8.29 14.12
N GLU A 62 -0.82 -8.65 15.40
CA GLU A 62 -1.89 -9.20 16.26
C GLU A 62 -3.06 -8.23 16.48
N GLN A 63 -2.82 -6.92 16.35
CA GLN A 63 -3.83 -5.88 16.52
C GLN A 63 -4.56 -5.55 15.22
N LEU A 64 -4.14 -6.12 14.08
CA LEU A 64 -4.77 -5.85 12.79
C LEU A 64 -6.21 -6.36 12.77
N SER A 65 -7.12 -5.44 12.44
CA SER A 65 -8.51 -5.71 12.12
C SER A 65 -8.83 -4.95 10.84
N TRP A 66 -9.61 -5.57 9.96
CA TRP A 66 -10.03 -4.95 8.70
C TRP A 66 -11.51 -4.60 8.77
N GLU A 67 -11.81 -3.32 8.68
CA GLU A 67 -13.16 -2.83 8.42
C GLU A 67 -13.31 -2.66 6.90
N ASP A 68 -14.40 -3.14 6.33
CA ASP A 68 -14.54 -3.09 4.88
C ASP A 68 -14.60 -1.66 4.37
N LEU A 69 -13.78 -1.41 3.36
CA LEU A 69 -13.85 -0.18 2.59
C LEU A 69 -15.11 -0.22 1.73
N THR A 70 -15.68 0.96 1.52
CA THR A 70 -16.84 1.17 0.65
C THR A 70 -16.47 2.22 -0.38
N ALA A 71 -16.88 1.99 -1.63
CA ALA A 71 -16.59 2.93 -2.70
C ALA A 71 -17.21 4.30 -2.40
N GLN A 72 -16.39 5.32 -2.60
CA GLN A 72 -16.67 6.74 -2.43
C GLN A 72 -16.70 7.38 -3.81
N THR A 73 -16.46 8.69 -3.88
CA THR A 73 -16.65 9.46 -5.12
C THR A 73 -15.41 9.44 -6.01
N MET A 74 -14.52 10.43 -5.85
CA MET A 74 -13.38 10.66 -6.74
C MET A 74 -12.13 9.88 -6.30
N THR A 75 -11.05 10.00 -7.08
CA THR A 75 -9.77 9.31 -6.87
C THR A 75 -8.64 10.33 -6.75
N SER A 76 -8.03 10.40 -5.56
CA SER A 76 -6.97 11.34 -5.18
C SER A 76 -5.74 10.59 -4.67
N THR A 77 -5.05 9.90 -5.57
CA THR A 77 -3.84 9.13 -5.25
C THR A 77 -2.72 10.00 -4.67
N GLY A 78 -2.57 11.24 -5.16
CA GLY A 78 -1.60 12.21 -4.66
C GLY A 78 -1.80 12.58 -3.20
N ALA A 79 -3.06 12.66 -2.74
CA ALA A 79 -3.35 12.89 -1.33
C ALA A 79 -2.83 11.75 -0.44
N ALA A 80 -2.99 10.50 -0.90
CA ALA A 80 -2.50 9.31 -0.19
C ALA A 80 -0.96 9.28 -0.11
N VAL A 81 -0.29 9.55 -1.23
CA VAL A 81 1.18 9.57 -1.31
C VAL A 81 1.75 10.72 -0.47
N LYS A 82 1.12 11.89 -0.49
CA LYS A 82 1.52 13.01 0.36
C LYS A 82 1.43 12.65 1.85
N MET A 83 0.29 12.08 2.26
CA MET A 83 0.08 11.62 3.63
C MET A 83 1.09 10.52 4.03
N LEU A 84 1.45 9.64 3.09
CA LEU A 84 2.50 8.64 3.29
C LEU A 84 3.87 9.30 3.50
N ALA A 85 4.27 10.26 2.66
CA ALA A 85 5.53 10.99 2.78
C ALA A 85 5.64 11.68 4.14
N GLU A 86 4.58 12.37 4.57
CA GLU A 86 4.50 13.01 5.89
C GLU A 86 4.57 12.03 7.07
N SER A 87 4.33 10.73 6.84
CA SER A 87 4.32 9.68 7.88
C SER A 87 5.64 8.91 8.02
N VAL A 88 6.58 9.13 7.09
CA VAL A 88 7.87 8.43 7.02
C VAL A 88 9.08 9.36 7.16
N THR A 89 8.86 10.55 7.71
CA THR A 89 9.92 11.49 8.03
C THR A 89 10.91 10.92 9.06
N MET A 90 12.12 11.47 9.09
CA MET A 90 13.20 11.01 10.00
C MET A 90 12.85 11.08 11.50
N ASP A 91 11.96 11.98 11.90
CA ASP A 91 11.49 12.14 13.28
C ASP A 91 10.36 11.15 13.65
N LYS A 92 9.58 10.69 12.66
CA LYS A 92 8.46 9.75 12.86
C LYS A 92 8.86 8.28 12.69
N MET A 93 10.02 8.02 12.08
CA MET A 93 10.55 6.69 11.84
C MET A 93 11.69 6.34 12.81
N PRO A 94 11.90 5.06 13.14
CA PRO A 94 12.97 4.66 14.03
C PRO A 94 14.34 5.03 13.45
N ARG A 95 15.31 5.41 14.29
CA ARG A 95 16.67 5.75 13.83
C ARG A 95 17.40 4.61 13.10
N LYS A 96 17.01 3.37 13.38
CA LYS A 96 17.49 2.14 12.74
C LYS A 96 16.31 1.19 12.55
N GLY A 97 16.19 0.61 11.38
CA GLY A 97 15.12 -0.31 11.01
C GLY A 97 15.28 -0.76 9.57
N PHE A 98 14.47 -1.73 9.17
CA PHE A 98 14.38 -2.13 7.78
C PHE A 98 13.67 -1.05 6.97
N PRO A 99 14.11 -0.78 5.72
CA PRO A 99 13.32 0.00 4.79
C PRO A 99 11.87 -0.49 4.71
N PRO A 100 10.88 0.42 4.71
CA PRO A 100 9.48 0.03 4.65
C PRO A 100 9.13 -0.52 3.28
N VAL A 101 8.17 -1.44 3.25
CA VAL A 101 7.46 -1.81 2.02
C VAL A 101 6.19 -0.97 1.94
N MET A 102 6.00 -0.27 0.82
CA MET A 102 4.85 0.59 0.57
C MET A 102 4.08 0.04 -0.62
N VAL A 103 2.79 -0.23 -0.43
CA VAL A 103 1.96 -0.88 -1.44
C VAL A 103 0.80 0.02 -1.83
N LEU A 104 0.63 0.29 -3.12
CA LEU A 104 -0.54 0.95 -3.70
C LEU A 104 -1.47 -0.10 -4.31
N LEU A 105 -2.76 -0.08 -3.96
CA LEU A 105 -3.78 -0.97 -4.51
C LEU A 105 -4.83 -0.10 -5.19
N SER A 106 -4.91 -0.10 -6.51
CA SER A 106 -5.77 0.80 -7.28
C SER A 106 -5.96 0.27 -8.71
N ASP A 107 -6.99 0.75 -9.40
CA ASP A 107 -7.13 0.58 -10.85
C ASP A 107 -6.39 1.68 -11.65
N GLY A 108 -5.73 2.62 -10.97
CA GLY A 108 -4.85 3.61 -11.59
C GLY A 108 -5.57 4.79 -12.22
N ASP A 109 -6.90 4.90 -12.11
CA ASP A 109 -7.68 6.03 -12.64
C ASP A 109 -7.51 7.29 -11.76
N ASN A 110 -6.29 7.82 -11.76
CA ASN A 110 -5.89 8.98 -10.98
C ASN A 110 -6.32 10.28 -11.67
N THR A 111 -7.02 11.15 -10.92
CA THR A 111 -7.46 12.47 -11.41
C THR A 111 -6.53 13.63 -11.04
N ASP A 112 -5.46 13.37 -10.29
CA ASP A 112 -4.66 14.40 -9.61
C ASP A 112 -3.57 15.05 -10.47
N GLY A 113 -3.27 14.50 -11.65
CA GLY A 113 -2.26 15.03 -12.57
C GLY A 113 -0.94 15.40 -11.86
N LYS A 114 -0.58 16.70 -11.89
CA LYS A 114 0.64 17.22 -11.27
C LYS A 114 0.72 17.02 -9.76
N ALA A 115 -0.41 17.02 -9.04
CA ALA A 115 -0.39 16.87 -7.59
C ALA A 115 0.11 15.48 -7.15
N TYR A 116 -0.12 14.45 -7.97
CA TYR A 116 0.44 13.12 -7.76
C TYR A 116 1.95 13.09 -8.01
N ASP A 117 2.41 13.71 -9.10
CA ASP A 117 3.85 13.81 -9.41
C ASP A 117 4.61 14.56 -8.30
N ASP A 118 4.05 15.66 -7.79
CA ASP A 118 4.63 16.44 -6.69
C ASP A 118 4.68 15.63 -5.38
N ALA A 119 3.66 14.82 -5.11
CA ALA A 119 3.63 13.96 -3.92
C ALA A 119 4.67 12.84 -3.99
N ILE A 120 4.90 12.25 -5.18
CA ILE A 120 5.96 11.27 -5.40
C ILE A 120 7.34 11.92 -5.18
N GLU A 121 7.56 13.13 -5.72
CA GLU A 121 8.81 13.85 -5.50
C GLU A 121 9.04 14.16 -4.01
N GLN A 122 7.97 14.51 -3.28
CA GLN A 122 8.04 14.69 -1.83
C GLN A 122 8.44 13.39 -1.13
N LEU A 123 7.84 12.25 -1.49
CA LEU A 123 8.19 10.95 -0.93
C LEU A 123 9.65 10.56 -1.23
N ASP A 124 10.14 10.84 -2.42
CA ASP A 124 11.53 10.58 -2.83
C ASP A 124 12.56 11.41 -2.05
N ARG A 125 12.16 12.58 -1.54
CA ARG A 125 13.03 13.42 -0.70
C ARG A 125 13.13 12.91 0.75
N GLU A 126 12.19 12.09 1.19
CA GLU A 126 12.25 11.47 2.52
C GLU A 126 13.21 10.28 2.52
N VAL A 127 14.13 10.23 3.50
CA VAL A 127 15.16 9.17 3.58
C VAL A 127 14.54 7.77 3.58
N TRP A 128 13.42 7.59 4.27
CA TRP A 128 12.70 6.31 4.30
C TRP A 128 11.85 6.07 3.06
N GLY A 129 11.32 7.12 2.43
CA GLY A 129 10.60 7.01 1.16
C GLY A 129 11.51 6.60 0.02
N ALA A 130 12.69 7.23 -0.10
CA ALA A 130 13.70 6.90 -1.09
C ALA A 130 14.23 5.45 -0.97
N LYS A 131 14.34 4.94 0.26
CA LYS A 131 14.81 3.57 0.54
C LYS A 131 13.72 2.52 0.48
N ALA A 132 12.45 2.93 0.50
CA ALA A 132 11.32 2.01 0.56
C ALA A 132 11.29 1.10 -0.66
N VAL A 133 10.76 -0.12 -0.49
CA VAL A 133 10.30 -0.91 -1.63
C VAL A 133 8.89 -0.45 -1.95
N ARG A 134 8.67 0.18 -3.12
CA ARG A 134 7.36 0.68 -3.54
C ARG A 134 6.77 -0.20 -4.64
N LEU A 135 5.62 -0.80 -4.34
CA LEU A 135 4.91 -1.73 -5.20
C LEU A 135 3.52 -1.19 -5.53
N SER A 136 3.08 -1.40 -6.76
CA SER A 136 1.71 -1.13 -7.19
C SER A 136 1.07 -2.44 -7.62
N ILE A 137 -0.14 -2.69 -7.13
CA ILE A 137 -0.97 -3.83 -7.54
C ILE A 137 -2.19 -3.27 -8.26
N GLY A 138 -2.30 -3.56 -9.56
CA GLY A 138 -3.45 -3.20 -10.38
C GLY A 138 -4.64 -4.10 -10.07
N ILE A 139 -5.81 -3.50 -9.84
CA ILE A 139 -7.03 -4.24 -9.51
C ILE A 139 -8.04 -4.12 -10.66
N GLY A 140 -8.56 -5.27 -11.11
CA GLY A 140 -9.54 -5.37 -12.18
C GLY A 140 -8.92 -5.67 -13.54
N ASP A 141 -9.78 -5.85 -14.55
CA ASP A 141 -9.36 -6.29 -15.89
C ASP A 141 -8.65 -5.20 -16.70
N GLU A 142 -8.92 -3.93 -16.38
CA GLU A 142 -8.32 -2.76 -17.00
C GLU A 142 -7.85 -1.80 -15.89
N TYR A 143 -6.59 -1.39 -15.96
CA TYR A 143 -5.99 -0.41 -15.06
C TYR A 143 -4.99 0.49 -15.81
N ASP A 144 -4.80 1.73 -15.37
CA ASP A 144 -3.78 2.61 -15.94
C ASP A 144 -2.39 2.26 -15.40
N ARG A 145 -1.73 1.36 -16.14
CA ARG A 145 -0.36 0.91 -15.82
C ARG A 145 0.60 2.08 -15.67
N LYS A 146 0.53 3.11 -16.53
CA LYS A 146 1.48 4.22 -16.50
C LYS A 146 1.35 5.03 -15.21
N GLN A 147 0.13 5.24 -14.72
CA GLN A 147 -0.06 5.93 -13.44
C GLN A 147 0.40 5.10 -12.24
N LEU A 148 0.15 3.79 -12.27
CA LEU A 148 0.60 2.89 -11.21
C LEU A 148 2.13 2.75 -11.17
N GLU A 149 2.79 2.73 -12.33
CA GLU A 149 4.26 2.67 -12.44
C GLU A 149 4.95 3.92 -11.88
N LYS A 150 4.30 5.09 -11.85
CA LYS A 150 4.89 6.29 -11.24
C LYS A 150 5.19 6.12 -9.74
N PHE A 151 4.41 5.31 -9.03
CA PHE A 151 4.63 5.05 -7.61
C PHE A 151 5.76 4.05 -7.37
N THR A 152 6.02 3.13 -8.31
CA THR A 152 6.99 2.05 -8.12
C THR A 152 8.42 2.56 -8.29
N ASN A 153 9.35 1.95 -7.56
CA ASN A 153 10.79 2.23 -7.69
C ASN A 153 11.64 0.99 -8.00
N HIS A 154 10.96 -0.10 -8.36
CA HIS A 154 11.54 -1.37 -8.78
C HIS A 154 11.02 -1.72 -10.18
N PRO A 155 11.62 -1.16 -11.25
CA PRO A 155 11.14 -1.35 -12.62
C PRO A 155 11.16 -2.82 -13.07
N GLU A 156 12.01 -3.66 -12.46
CA GLU A 156 12.06 -5.10 -12.68
C GLU A 156 10.82 -5.85 -12.20
N VAL A 157 10.12 -5.32 -11.20
CA VAL A 157 8.86 -5.88 -10.70
C VAL A 157 7.68 -5.32 -11.48
N GLY A 158 7.73 -4.03 -11.82
CA GLY A 158 6.64 -3.33 -12.51
C GLY A 158 5.35 -3.30 -11.68
N VAL A 159 4.20 -3.25 -12.36
CA VAL A 159 2.88 -3.36 -11.74
C VAL A 159 2.52 -4.83 -11.62
N LEU A 160 2.17 -5.28 -10.42
CA LEU A 160 1.64 -6.62 -10.18
C LEU A 160 0.17 -6.66 -10.60
N GLU A 161 -0.18 -7.61 -11.47
CA GLU A 161 -1.49 -7.63 -12.13
C GLU A 161 -2.43 -8.62 -11.46
N ALA A 162 -3.32 -8.16 -10.57
CA ALA A 162 -4.24 -9.04 -9.86
C ALA A 162 -5.52 -9.29 -10.67
N LYS A 163 -5.63 -10.48 -11.28
CA LYS A 163 -6.78 -10.85 -12.12
C LYS A 163 -7.96 -11.43 -11.34
N ASN A 164 -7.73 -11.80 -10.09
CA ASN A 164 -8.75 -12.34 -9.18
C ASN A 164 -8.31 -12.14 -7.72
N THR A 165 -9.19 -12.49 -6.79
CA THR A 165 -8.93 -12.34 -5.35
C THR A 165 -7.74 -13.14 -4.85
N VAL A 166 -7.47 -14.33 -5.41
CA VAL A 166 -6.34 -15.16 -5.02
C VAL A 166 -5.03 -14.50 -5.44
N ASP A 167 -4.95 -13.99 -6.67
CA ASP A 167 -3.79 -13.22 -7.14
C ASP A 167 -3.54 -12.00 -6.25
N LEU A 168 -4.61 -11.24 -5.95
CA LEU A 168 -4.50 -10.05 -5.09
C LEU A 168 -3.99 -10.40 -3.69
N ALA A 169 -4.56 -11.43 -3.07
CA ALA A 169 -4.14 -11.89 -1.75
C ALA A 169 -2.66 -12.32 -1.77
N ASN A 170 -2.25 -13.10 -2.79
CA ASN A 170 -0.87 -13.54 -2.95
C ASN A 170 0.10 -12.36 -3.13
N TYR A 171 -0.25 -11.34 -3.92
CA TYR A 171 0.60 -10.17 -4.11
C TYR A 171 0.69 -9.30 -2.86
N ILE A 172 -0.42 -9.10 -2.14
CA ILE A 172 -0.39 -8.38 -0.86
C ILE A 172 0.46 -9.16 0.15
N GLN A 173 0.29 -10.49 0.24
CA GLN A 173 1.11 -11.34 1.10
C GLN A 173 2.60 -11.27 0.75
N TYR A 174 2.94 -11.39 -0.54
CA TYR A 174 4.30 -11.23 -1.03
C TYR A 174 4.90 -9.88 -0.59
N ALA A 175 4.14 -8.79 -0.72
CA ALA A 175 4.60 -7.47 -0.31
C ALA A 175 4.77 -7.34 1.21
N LEU A 176 3.82 -7.86 2.00
CA LEU A 176 3.85 -7.75 3.46
C LEU A 176 4.92 -8.66 4.10
N VAL A 177 5.15 -9.84 3.52
CA VAL A 177 6.00 -10.88 4.10
C VAL A 177 7.33 -10.96 3.37
N THR A 178 7.30 -11.35 2.10
CA THR A 178 8.51 -11.68 1.35
C THR A 178 9.35 -10.44 1.14
N ALA A 179 8.77 -9.33 0.68
CA ALA A 179 9.55 -8.10 0.47
C ALA A 179 10.13 -7.60 1.81
N THR A 180 9.36 -7.62 2.89
CA THR A 180 9.84 -7.21 4.23
C THR A 180 11.03 -8.04 4.70
N LEU A 181 10.99 -9.36 4.52
CA LEU A 181 12.06 -10.27 4.93
C LEU A 181 13.24 -10.30 3.94
N SER A 182 13.01 -9.94 2.68
CA SER A 182 14.02 -9.97 1.60
C SER A 182 14.82 -8.67 1.50
N VAL A 183 14.37 -7.59 2.14
CA VAL A 183 15.18 -6.36 2.33
C VAL A 183 16.44 -6.63 3.19
N ASN A 184 16.67 -7.88 3.61
CA ASN A 184 17.85 -8.38 4.32
C ASN A 184 19.09 -8.69 3.45
N PHE A 185 19.12 -8.37 2.15
CA PHE A 185 20.27 -8.69 1.27
C PHE A 185 21.06 -7.46 0.83
#